data_AF-A0A561TYT9-F1
#
_entry.id   AF-A0A561TYT9-F1
#
_cell.length_a   1.000
_cell.length_b   1.000
_cell.length_c   1.000
_cell.angle_alpha   90.00
_cell.angle_beta   90.00
_cell.angle_gamma   90.00
#
_symmetry.space_group_name_H-M   'P 1'
#
loop_
_entity.id
_entity.type
_entity.pdbx_description
1 polymer ?
#
loop_
_entity_poly.entity_id
_entity_poly.type
_entity_poly.pdbx_seq_one_letter_code
_entity_poly.pdbx_strand_id
1 'polypeptide(L)'
;MTADLVQASWTRIDAWLREHAPRTFATLRPPAGDAEIAAAQEQLGVTFPPDLVASLLRHNGALEGPEAFQFDSGDRPLGLSGILGDTRFMRGIDQGADGETEGYWLHDYVKFGSYDVTSDGLLVDCCTGRDSFGAVGRFFDETGTRFGEADSLGEYLAEEADQLERGQDAGIVTFNGRLFREAPLPARPKYSADELLPAPDEPLPELDLSYSPSDLLHMSYLDGHEELGALIATLPYERVVEAAQKQLRRLAVETGLNHYPEVEAALNAWERGEAPPRPDQTDPLALRLRAVLAQADTSRDRTLRWAAEKIALGIWGSPYRSVYESAEIRNHFTLDWRADLHADLGNPPLPPIPDDRFWGALSNPAIDSSWYAAQYAPDRN
;
A
#
# COMPACT_ATOMS: atom_id res chain seq x y z
N MET A 1 24.05 -10.42 24.64
CA MET A 1 24.28 -10.65 23.20
C MET A 1 23.03 -10.36 22.38
N THR A 2 21.89 -11.03 22.59
CA THR A 2 20.67 -10.76 21.79
C THR A 2 19.97 -9.44 22.18
N ALA A 3 19.88 -9.11 23.47
CA ALA A 3 19.38 -7.80 23.92
C ALA A 3 20.25 -6.62 23.46
N ASP A 4 21.57 -6.81 23.32
CA ASP A 4 22.48 -5.79 22.77
C ASP A 4 22.21 -5.59 21.27
N LEU A 5 21.91 -6.68 20.55
CA LEU A 5 21.50 -6.63 19.14
C LEU A 5 20.18 -5.85 18.98
N VAL A 6 19.19 -6.08 19.84
CA VAL A 6 17.94 -5.29 19.84
C VAL A 6 18.22 -3.79 19.96
N GLN A 7 19.09 -3.38 20.89
CA GLN A 7 19.44 -1.96 21.07
C GLN A 7 20.20 -1.39 19.86
N ALA A 8 21.11 -2.17 19.28
CA ALA A 8 21.84 -1.77 18.08
C ALA A 8 20.91 -1.61 16.87
N SER A 9 20.01 -2.58 16.64
CA SER A 9 19.04 -2.57 15.55
C SER A 9 18.07 -1.40 15.66
N TRP A 10 17.48 -1.17 16.84
CA TRP A 10 16.61 0.00 17.05
C TRP A 10 17.36 1.32 16.87
N THR A 11 18.63 1.41 17.24
CA THR A 11 19.42 2.62 17.01
C THR A 11 19.56 2.93 15.52
N ARG A 12 19.73 1.91 14.67
CA ARG A 12 19.80 2.03 13.21
C ARG A 12 18.44 2.42 12.63
N ILE A 13 17.38 1.69 13.01
CA ILE A 13 15.99 1.97 12.59
C ILE A 13 15.61 3.42 12.94
N ASP A 14 15.86 3.83 14.18
CA ASP A 14 15.59 5.19 14.66
C ASP A 14 16.33 6.26 13.85
N ALA A 15 17.62 6.05 13.59
CA ALA A 15 18.43 7.01 12.85
C ALA A 15 17.89 7.16 11.42
N TRP A 16 17.64 6.03 10.76
CA TRP A 16 17.10 6.00 9.40
C TRP A 16 15.72 6.66 9.33
N LEU A 17 14.80 6.32 10.23
CA LEU A 17 13.44 6.89 10.23
C LEU A 17 13.46 8.40 10.52
N ARG A 18 14.32 8.89 11.42
CA ARG A 18 14.42 10.36 11.67
C ARG A 18 14.88 11.12 10.44
N GLU A 19 15.77 10.53 9.64
CA GLU A 19 16.31 11.16 8.45
C GLU A 19 15.34 11.08 7.26
N HIS A 20 14.77 9.90 7.02
CA HIS A 20 14.03 9.62 5.78
C HIS A 20 12.51 9.60 5.94
N ALA A 21 12.00 9.20 7.11
CA ALA A 21 10.56 9.05 7.38
C ALA A 21 10.14 9.64 8.74
N PRO A 22 10.35 10.95 8.99
CA PRO A 22 10.14 11.58 10.29
C PRO A 22 8.70 11.51 10.82
N ARG A 23 7.68 11.43 9.95
CA ARG A 23 6.28 11.26 10.38
C ARG A 23 6.03 9.83 10.85
N THR A 24 6.58 8.84 10.16
CA THR A 24 6.57 7.45 10.62
C THR A 24 7.34 7.30 11.93
N PHE A 25 8.51 7.93 12.06
CA PHE A 25 9.26 7.95 13.32
C PHE A 25 8.42 8.50 14.48
N ALA A 26 7.64 9.55 14.25
CA ALA A 26 6.79 10.16 15.27
C ALA A 26 5.67 9.23 15.79
N THR A 27 5.37 8.14 15.08
CA THR A 27 4.39 7.13 15.53
C THR A 27 4.97 6.13 16.54
N LEU A 28 6.30 5.98 16.61
CA LEU A 28 6.93 5.12 17.61
C LEU A 28 6.68 5.68 19.00
N ARG A 29 6.11 4.85 19.88
CA ARG A 29 5.76 5.26 21.24
C ARG A 29 7.03 5.39 22.10
N PRO A 30 6.98 6.20 23.17
CA PRO A 30 8.06 6.22 24.16
C PRO A 30 8.28 4.84 24.80
N PRO A 31 9.43 4.60 25.44
CA PRO A 31 9.71 3.40 26.23
C PRO A 31 8.59 3.01 27.20
N ALA A 32 8.37 1.71 27.37
CA ALA A 32 7.61 1.17 28.48
C ALA A 32 8.41 1.24 29.80
N GLY A 33 7.73 1.31 30.94
CA GLY A 33 8.37 1.20 32.25
C GLY A 33 8.59 -0.26 32.68
N ASP A 34 9.69 -0.53 33.38
CA ASP A 34 10.01 -1.87 33.91
C ASP A 34 8.85 -2.47 34.74
N ALA A 35 8.20 -1.63 35.56
CA ALA A 35 7.07 -2.04 36.38
C ALA A 35 5.84 -2.43 35.55
N GLU A 36 5.62 -1.75 34.41
CA GLU A 36 4.51 -2.07 33.49
C GLU A 36 4.77 -3.39 32.77
N ILE A 37 6.02 -3.63 32.35
CA ILE A 37 6.45 -4.90 31.76
C ILE A 37 6.29 -6.05 32.76
N ALA A 38 6.74 -5.85 34.01
CA ALA A 38 6.58 -6.85 35.07
C ALA A 38 5.11 -7.19 35.32
N ALA A 39 4.24 -6.18 35.39
CA ALA A 39 2.80 -6.37 35.55
C ALA A 39 2.17 -7.09 34.35
N ALA A 40 2.65 -6.85 33.12
CA ALA A 40 2.16 -7.56 31.93
C ALA A 40 2.56 -9.05 31.94
N GLN A 41 3.80 -9.36 32.33
CA GLN A 41 4.27 -10.74 32.52
C GLN A 41 3.43 -11.48 33.57
N GLU A 42 3.17 -10.85 34.72
CA GLU A 42 2.32 -11.42 35.78
C GLU A 42 0.90 -11.67 35.28
N GLN A 43 0.31 -10.70 34.59
CA GLN A 43 -1.05 -10.81 34.04
C GLN A 43 -1.20 -11.89 32.97
N LEU A 44 -0.15 -12.15 32.20
CA LEU A 44 -0.13 -13.21 31.19
C LEU A 44 0.38 -14.55 31.76
N GLY A 45 0.96 -14.57 32.96
CA GLY A 45 1.54 -15.77 33.55
C GLY A 45 2.75 -16.31 32.78
N VAL A 46 3.47 -15.46 32.04
CA VAL A 46 4.63 -15.83 31.20
C VAL A 46 5.82 -14.94 31.51
N THR A 47 7.02 -15.45 31.26
CA THR A 47 8.24 -14.62 31.27
C THR A 47 8.54 -14.18 29.85
N PHE A 48 8.64 -12.87 29.62
CA PHE A 48 9.02 -12.36 28.32
C PHE A 48 10.50 -12.65 28.04
N PRO A 49 10.83 -13.06 26.80
CA PRO A 49 12.21 -13.16 26.36
C PRO A 49 12.95 -11.83 26.56
N PRO A 50 14.26 -11.84 26.92
CA PRO A 50 15.04 -10.63 27.14
C PRO A 50 14.98 -9.63 25.98
N ASP A 51 14.88 -10.13 24.75
CA ASP A 51 14.80 -9.31 23.55
C ASP A 51 13.48 -8.53 23.45
N LEU A 52 12.36 -9.17 23.79
CA LEU A 52 11.05 -8.49 23.83
C LEU A 52 11.05 -7.40 24.90
N VAL A 53 11.62 -7.68 26.08
CA VAL A 53 11.79 -6.67 27.14
C VAL A 53 12.66 -5.52 26.65
N ALA A 54 13.82 -5.81 26.04
CA ALA A 54 14.72 -4.78 25.51
C ALA A 54 14.06 -3.92 24.42
N SER A 55 13.22 -4.51 23.57
CA SER A 55 12.46 -3.80 22.54
C SER A 55 11.41 -2.87 23.14
N LEU A 56 10.63 -3.36 24.12
CA LEU A 56 9.61 -2.56 24.81
C LEU A 56 10.21 -1.41 25.64
N LEU A 57 11.40 -1.61 26.22
CA LEU A 57 12.18 -0.57 26.89
C LEU A 57 12.73 0.48 25.92
N ARG A 58 12.70 0.22 24.61
CA ARG A 58 13.06 1.18 23.58
C ARG A 58 11.83 1.90 23.02
N HIS A 59 10.84 1.13 22.59
CA HIS A 59 9.56 1.62 22.10
C HIS A 59 8.42 0.74 22.61
N ASN A 60 7.44 1.35 23.28
CA ASN A 60 6.22 0.64 23.69
C ASN A 60 5.24 0.48 22.51
N GLY A 61 5.73 -0.10 21.41
CA GLY A 61 5.02 -0.24 20.13
C GLY A 61 4.91 1.05 19.32
N ALA A 62 4.01 1.05 18.33
CA ALA A 62 3.68 2.21 17.51
C ALA A 62 2.19 2.59 17.63
N LEU A 63 1.89 3.86 17.34
CA LEU A 63 0.51 4.35 17.17
C LEU A 63 -0.16 3.66 15.98
N GLU A 64 -1.48 3.54 16.03
CA GLU A 64 -2.31 3.07 14.93
C GLU A 64 -2.48 4.17 13.88
N GLY A 65 -2.72 3.75 12.64
CA GLY A 65 -3.09 4.63 11.54
C GLY A 65 -2.14 4.55 10.35
N PRO A 66 -2.45 5.31 9.29
CA PRO A 66 -1.74 5.25 8.01
C PRO A 66 -0.26 5.65 8.08
N GLU A 67 0.15 6.39 9.11
CA GLU A 67 1.54 6.81 9.31
C GLU A 67 2.36 5.81 10.14
N ALA A 68 1.71 4.79 10.70
CA ALA A 68 2.32 3.88 11.65
C ALA A 68 3.56 3.20 11.09
N PHE A 69 4.58 3.05 11.93
CA PHE A 69 5.68 2.15 11.62
C PHE A 69 5.16 0.71 11.55
N GLN A 70 5.53 0.00 10.49
CA GLN A 70 5.22 -1.40 10.26
C GLN A 70 6.51 -2.15 9.88
N PHE A 71 6.61 -3.39 10.37
CA PHE A 71 7.61 -4.34 9.92
C PHE A 71 7.39 -4.73 8.46
N ASP A 72 8.35 -5.43 7.85
CA ASP A 72 8.24 -5.92 6.47
C ASP A 72 7.04 -6.84 6.25
N SER A 73 6.63 -7.53 7.32
CA SER A 73 5.45 -8.37 7.33
C SER A 73 4.11 -7.61 7.29
N GLY A 74 4.14 -6.28 7.28
CA GLY A 74 2.98 -5.40 7.38
C GLY A 74 2.43 -5.24 8.82
N ASP A 75 3.07 -5.88 9.80
CA ASP A 75 2.63 -5.81 11.19
C ASP A 75 3.13 -4.55 11.88
N ARG A 76 2.23 -3.89 12.58
CA ARG A 76 2.57 -2.82 13.52
C ARG A 76 3.11 -3.42 14.81
N PRO A 77 4.22 -2.90 15.39
CA PRO A 77 4.68 -3.33 16.70
C PRO A 77 3.68 -2.93 17.78
N LEU A 78 3.25 -3.91 18.57
CA LEU A 78 2.32 -3.74 19.67
C LEU A 78 3.03 -3.19 20.91
N GLY A 79 2.40 -2.20 21.55
CA GLY A 79 2.73 -1.85 22.93
C GLY A 79 2.10 -2.82 23.93
N LEU A 80 2.49 -2.74 25.20
CA LEU A 80 2.03 -3.62 26.28
C LEU A 80 0.50 -3.80 26.32
N SER A 81 -0.27 -2.73 26.09
CA SER A 81 -1.74 -2.82 26.07
C SER A 81 -2.26 -3.70 24.92
N GLY A 82 -1.66 -3.58 23.74
CA GLY A 82 -2.00 -4.40 22.56
C GLY A 82 -1.53 -5.83 22.74
N ILE A 83 -0.31 -6.04 23.24
CA ILE A 83 0.22 -7.37 23.60
C ILE A 83 -0.74 -8.10 24.53
N LEU A 84 -1.19 -7.43 25.60
CA LEU A 84 -2.15 -8.00 26.56
C LEU A 84 -3.52 -8.28 25.92
N GLY A 85 -4.04 -7.32 25.14
CA GLY A 85 -5.34 -7.44 24.47
C GLY A 85 -5.38 -8.60 23.51
N ASP A 86 -4.46 -8.62 22.54
CA ASP A 86 -4.45 -9.61 21.47
C ASP A 86 -4.09 -10.99 22.00
N THR A 87 -3.11 -11.10 22.91
CA THR A 87 -2.74 -12.40 23.49
C THR A 87 -3.91 -13.00 24.29
N ARG A 88 -4.66 -12.18 25.03
CA ARG A 88 -5.86 -12.65 25.74
C ARG A 88 -6.98 -13.03 24.80
N PHE A 89 -7.17 -12.26 23.73
CA PHE A 89 -8.13 -12.60 22.69
C PHE A 89 -7.81 -14.00 22.13
N MET A 90 -6.55 -14.25 21.73
CA MET A 90 -6.11 -15.55 21.23
C MET A 90 -6.32 -16.69 22.23
N ARG A 91 -6.03 -16.47 23.52
CA ARG A 91 -6.27 -17.46 24.59
C ARG A 91 -7.76 -17.68 24.89
N GLY A 92 -8.63 -16.75 24.50
CA GLY A 92 -10.08 -16.81 24.73
C GLY A 92 -10.85 -17.51 23.61
N ILE A 93 -10.20 -17.82 22.48
CA ILE A 93 -10.80 -18.57 21.38
C ILE A 93 -11.01 -20.02 21.85
N ASP A 94 -12.27 -20.42 22.01
CA ASP A 94 -12.68 -21.80 22.33
C ASP A 94 -12.38 -22.70 21.13
N GLN A 95 -11.44 -23.63 21.29
CA GLN A 95 -10.98 -24.51 20.21
C GLN A 95 -11.93 -25.70 19.98
N GLY A 96 -12.96 -25.91 20.83
CA GLY A 96 -13.93 -26.99 20.68
C GLY A 96 -13.37 -28.39 21.00
N ALA A 97 -14.24 -29.40 21.06
CA ALA A 97 -13.90 -30.78 21.49
C ALA A 97 -12.95 -31.54 20.54
N ASP A 98 -12.73 -31.01 19.34
CA ASP A 98 -11.80 -31.53 18.32
C ASP A 98 -10.48 -30.72 18.30
N GLY A 99 -10.37 -29.72 19.19
CA GLY A 99 -9.47 -28.57 19.08
C GLY A 99 -8.21 -28.59 19.93
N GLU A 100 -7.72 -29.73 20.39
CA GLU A 100 -6.27 -29.81 20.62
C GLU A 100 -5.57 -30.09 19.29
N THR A 101 -5.68 -29.16 18.34
CA THR A 101 -4.75 -29.16 17.22
C THR A 101 -3.46 -28.56 17.76
N GLU A 102 -2.55 -29.42 18.22
CA GLU A 102 -1.16 -29.06 18.52
C GLU A 102 -0.64 -28.15 17.39
N GLY A 103 -0.55 -26.84 17.63
CA GLY A 103 -0.07 -25.87 16.64
C GLY A 103 -0.96 -24.65 16.34
N TYR A 104 -2.23 -24.60 16.78
CA TYR A 104 -3.05 -23.40 16.52
C TYR A 104 -2.57 -22.19 17.37
N TRP A 105 -2.68 -22.29 18.69
CA TRP A 105 -2.18 -21.29 19.64
C TRP A 105 -1.82 -21.95 20.97
N LEU A 106 -0.57 -21.82 21.42
CA LEU A 106 -0.17 -22.26 22.77
C LEU A 106 -0.33 -21.13 23.78
N HIS A 107 -0.59 -21.50 25.04
CA HIS A 107 -0.80 -20.53 26.11
C HIS A 107 0.38 -19.55 26.24
N ASP A 108 1.62 -20.03 26.10
CA ASP A 108 2.82 -19.22 26.30
C ASP A 108 3.25 -18.42 25.05
N TYR A 109 2.50 -18.50 23.96
CA TYR A 109 2.73 -17.61 22.82
C TYR A 109 2.21 -16.21 23.15
N VAL A 110 2.98 -15.20 22.77
CA VAL A 110 2.68 -13.79 23.05
C VAL A 110 2.79 -13.00 21.76
N LYS A 111 1.71 -12.31 21.35
CA LYS A 111 1.78 -11.42 20.19
C LYS A 111 2.64 -10.21 20.49
N PHE A 112 3.40 -9.75 19.50
CA PHE A 112 4.10 -8.47 19.54
C PHE A 112 3.94 -7.66 18.25
N GLY A 113 3.33 -8.24 17.21
CA GLY A 113 2.95 -7.55 15.99
C GLY A 113 1.49 -7.83 15.61
N SER A 114 0.81 -6.86 15.01
CA SER A 114 -0.56 -7.01 14.53
C SER A 114 -0.73 -6.40 13.14
N TYR A 115 -1.52 -7.09 12.32
CA TYR A 115 -1.97 -6.61 11.01
C TYR A 115 -3.21 -5.71 11.09
N ASP A 116 -3.67 -5.36 12.31
CA ASP A 116 -4.76 -4.44 12.69
C ASP A 116 -6.18 -4.75 12.14
N VAL A 117 -6.31 -5.52 11.06
CA VAL A 117 -7.56 -5.86 10.38
C VAL A 117 -8.02 -7.28 10.72
N THR A 118 -7.07 -8.21 10.86
CA THR A 118 -7.31 -9.62 11.19
C THR A 118 -6.66 -9.96 12.53
N SER A 119 -6.91 -11.17 13.03
CA SER A 119 -6.20 -11.66 14.22
C SER A 119 -4.76 -12.10 13.94
N ASP A 120 -4.31 -12.01 12.68
CA ASP A 120 -2.97 -12.39 12.25
C ASP A 120 -1.90 -11.51 12.87
N GLY A 121 -0.71 -12.08 12.97
CA GLY A 121 0.48 -11.26 13.18
C GLY A 121 1.61 -11.99 13.89
N LEU A 122 2.61 -11.20 14.26
CA LEU A 122 3.85 -11.71 14.83
C LEU A 122 3.68 -12.06 16.31
N LEU A 123 4.33 -13.17 16.69
CA LEU A 123 4.37 -13.66 18.06
C LEU A 123 5.77 -14.15 18.42
N VAL A 124 6.02 -14.19 19.72
CA VAL A 124 7.23 -14.78 20.29
C VAL A 124 6.86 -15.97 21.16
N ASP A 125 7.70 -17.01 21.13
CA ASP A 125 7.57 -18.15 22.04
C ASP A 125 8.09 -17.80 23.44
N CYS A 126 7.21 -17.82 24.45
CA CYS A 126 7.59 -17.67 25.86
C CYS A 126 7.61 -19.00 26.64
N CYS A 127 7.54 -20.16 25.98
CA CYS A 127 7.66 -21.47 26.61
C CYS A 127 9.05 -21.67 27.22
N THR A 128 9.20 -21.39 28.52
CA THR A 128 10.49 -21.54 29.22
C THR A 128 10.99 -22.98 29.20
N GLY A 129 12.29 -23.18 28.96
CA GLY A 129 12.92 -24.51 28.94
C GLY A 129 12.84 -25.25 27.61
N ARG A 130 12.27 -24.63 26.56
CA ARG A 130 12.39 -25.09 25.16
C ARG A 130 13.51 -24.34 24.46
N ASP A 131 14.12 -24.99 23.47
CA ASP A 131 15.12 -24.36 22.60
C ASP A 131 14.52 -23.23 21.74
N SER A 132 13.19 -23.22 21.56
CA SER A 132 12.44 -22.20 20.84
C SER A 132 12.13 -20.94 21.66
N PHE A 133 12.48 -20.88 22.96
CA PHE A 133 12.21 -19.71 23.80
C PHE A 133 12.84 -18.43 23.21
N GLY A 134 12.02 -17.46 22.85
CA GLY A 134 12.44 -16.22 22.18
C GLY A 134 12.36 -16.24 20.65
N ALA A 135 12.07 -17.39 20.04
CA ALA A 135 11.90 -17.48 18.59
C ALA A 135 10.68 -16.69 18.11
N VAL A 136 10.82 -16.07 16.94
CA VAL A 136 9.77 -15.29 16.29
C VAL A 136 8.99 -16.20 15.34
N GLY A 137 7.68 -16.14 15.48
CA GLY A 137 6.73 -16.82 14.61
C GLY A 137 5.64 -15.87 14.14
N ARG A 138 4.75 -16.43 13.34
CA ARG A 138 3.58 -15.77 12.81
C ARG A 138 2.35 -16.63 13.00
N PHE A 139 1.27 -15.99 13.43
CA PHE A 139 -0.05 -16.59 13.49
C PHE A 139 -0.87 -16.13 12.29
N PHE A 140 -1.58 -17.08 11.69
CA PHE A 140 -2.61 -16.85 10.68
C PHE A 140 -3.91 -17.49 11.14
N ASP A 141 -5.03 -16.77 11.06
CA ASP A 141 -6.31 -17.26 11.56
C ASP A 141 -6.77 -18.55 10.88
N GLU A 142 -6.40 -18.78 9.60
CA GLU A 142 -6.79 -19.96 8.85
C GLU A 142 -5.84 -21.15 9.05
N THR A 143 -4.58 -20.90 9.42
CA THR A 143 -3.55 -21.95 9.43
C THR A 143 -2.81 -22.14 10.74
N GLY A 144 -3.09 -21.33 11.75
CA GLY A 144 -2.49 -21.40 13.08
C GLY A 144 -1.09 -20.77 13.15
N THR A 145 -0.31 -21.21 14.12
CA THR A 145 1.01 -20.66 14.42
C THR A 145 2.13 -21.39 13.66
N ARG A 146 3.02 -20.63 13.00
CA ARG A 146 4.27 -21.14 12.41
C ARG A 146 5.46 -20.35 12.94
N PHE A 147 6.55 -21.05 13.24
CA PHE A 147 7.85 -20.44 13.58
C PHE A 147 8.80 -20.51 12.39
N GLY A 148 9.83 -19.65 12.41
CA GLY A 148 10.85 -19.59 11.37
C GLY A 148 11.06 -18.19 10.79
N GLU A 149 10.40 -17.16 11.32
CA GLU A 149 10.63 -15.77 10.93
C GLU A 149 12.02 -15.28 11.40
N ALA A 150 12.41 -15.66 12.63
CA ALA A 150 13.76 -15.48 13.17
C ALA A 150 13.96 -16.34 14.43
N ASP A 151 15.21 -16.66 14.77
CA ASP A 151 15.53 -17.40 16.01
C ASP A 151 15.41 -16.49 17.25
N SER A 152 15.42 -15.17 17.07
CA SER A 152 15.21 -14.19 18.12
C SER A 152 14.64 -12.86 17.59
N LEU A 153 14.01 -12.08 18.47
CA LEU A 153 13.55 -10.74 18.10
C LEU A 153 14.72 -9.79 17.77
N GLY A 154 15.90 -9.97 18.38
CA GLY A 154 17.10 -9.24 18.01
C GLY A 154 17.51 -9.44 16.55
N GLU A 155 17.48 -10.69 16.08
CA GLU A 155 17.77 -11.02 14.67
C GLU A 155 16.69 -10.49 13.72
N TYR A 156 15.41 -10.63 14.09
CA TYR A 156 14.30 -10.06 13.32
C TYR A 156 14.48 -8.55 13.11
N LEU A 157 14.75 -7.79 14.18
CA LEU A 157 14.98 -6.35 14.10
C LEU A 157 16.27 -5.98 13.35
N ALA A 158 17.28 -6.84 13.37
CA ALA A 158 18.51 -6.62 12.62
C ALA A 158 18.26 -6.71 11.11
N GLU A 159 17.48 -7.70 10.65
CA GLU A 159 17.08 -7.80 9.25
C GLU A 159 16.19 -6.62 8.84
N GLU A 160 15.25 -6.19 9.69
CA GLU A 160 14.46 -4.97 9.45
C GLU A 160 15.33 -3.72 9.26
N ALA A 161 16.36 -3.55 10.09
CA ALA A 161 17.32 -2.46 9.94
C ALA A 161 18.09 -2.57 8.62
N ASP A 162 18.53 -3.76 8.25
CA ASP A 162 19.24 -4.01 7.00
C ASP A 162 18.36 -3.70 5.78
N GLN A 163 17.08 -4.08 5.80
CA GLN A 163 16.14 -3.77 4.72
C GLN A 163 15.94 -2.26 4.55
N LEU A 164 15.73 -1.51 5.64
CA LEU A 164 15.60 -0.05 5.58
C LEU A 164 16.85 0.59 4.96
N GLU A 165 18.04 0.14 5.35
CA GLU A 165 19.30 0.66 4.84
C GLU A 165 19.59 0.30 3.38
N ARG A 166 19.03 -0.80 2.86
CA ARG A 166 19.09 -1.14 1.42
C ARG A 166 18.23 -0.19 0.57
N GLY A 167 17.25 0.50 1.17
CA GLY A 167 16.44 1.50 0.47
C GLY A 167 15.60 0.91 -0.67
N GLN A 168 15.54 1.59 -1.82
CA GLN A 168 14.70 1.20 -2.96
C GLN A 168 15.00 -0.22 -3.48
N ASP A 169 16.23 -0.73 -3.33
CA ASP A 169 16.59 -2.10 -3.72
C ASP A 169 15.84 -3.16 -2.90
N ALA A 170 15.40 -2.81 -1.68
CA ALA A 170 14.56 -3.63 -0.81
C ALA A 170 13.08 -3.19 -0.86
N GLY A 171 12.68 -2.37 -1.84
CA GLY A 171 11.31 -1.87 -1.93
C GLY A 171 10.96 -0.78 -0.91
N ILE A 172 11.97 -0.20 -0.25
CA ILE A 172 11.76 0.85 0.75
C ILE A 172 11.71 2.21 0.06
N VAL A 173 10.54 2.86 0.17
CA VAL A 173 10.26 4.16 -0.43
C VAL A 173 9.79 5.11 0.66
N THR A 174 10.16 6.40 0.54
CA THR A 174 9.64 7.44 1.43
C THR A 174 8.93 8.52 0.65
N PHE A 175 7.75 8.92 1.11
CA PHE A 175 7.00 10.03 0.53
C PHE A 175 6.40 10.87 1.65
N ASN A 176 6.58 12.19 1.55
CA ASN A 176 6.08 13.17 2.53
C ASN A 176 6.45 12.84 3.99
N GLY A 177 7.67 12.31 4.21
CA GLY A 177 8.17 11.92 5.52
C GLY A 177 7.55 10.64 6.10
N ARG A 178 6.86 9.84 5.29
CA ARG A 178 6.32 8.52 5.65
C ARG A 178 7.08 7.41 4.94
N LEU A 179 7.18 6.25 5.58
CA LEU A 179 7.73 5.01 5.05
C LEU A 179 6.65 4.22 4.30
N PHE A 180 7.00 3.72 3.11
CA PHE A 180 6.20 2.80 2.31
C PHE A 180 7.06 1.60 1.94
N ARG A 181 6.43 0.41 1.90
CA ARG A 181 7.05 -0.83 1.44
C ARG A 181 6.34 -1.25 0.16
N GLU A 182 7.07 -1.28 -0.93
CA GLU A 182 6.56 -1.63 -2.25
C GLU A 182 7.20 -2.93 -2.74
N ALA A 183 6.41 -3.75 -3.43
CA ALA A 183 6.94 -4.97 -3.99
C ALA A 183 8.01 -4.66 -5.06
N PRO A 184 9.05 -5.50 -5.19
CA PRO A 184 10.02 -5.36 -6.26
C PRO A 184 9.33 -5.34 -7.64
N LEU A 185 9.77 -4.43 -8.49
CA LEU A 185 9.23 -4.32 -9.84
C LEU A 185 9.56 -5.59 -10.65
N PRO A 186 8.58 -6.22 -11.32
CA PRO A 186 8.83 -7.42 -12.09
C PRO A 186 9.72 -7.13 -13.30
N ALA A 187 10.60 -8.09 -13.65
CA ALA A 187 11.37 -8.02 -14.89
C ALA A 187 10.42 -8.12 -16.09
N ARG A 188 10.48 -7.13 -16.99
CA ARG A 188 9.52 -7.02 -18.10
C ARG A 188 10.09 -7.41 -19.46
N PRO A 189 9.26 -7.99 -20.35
CA PRO A 189 9.63 -8.19 -21.74
C PRO A 189 9.78 -6.83 -22.45
N LYS A 190 10.73 -6.74 -23.39
CA LYS A 190 10.87 -5.58 -24.28
C LYS A 190 9.91 -5.75 -25.46
N TYR A 191 8.97 -4.82 -25.64
CA TYR A 191 8.08 -4.81 -26.80
C TYR A 191 8.77 -4.12 -27.99
N SER A 192 8.55 -4.63 -29.20
CA SER A 192 9.18 -4.13 -30.43
C SER A 192 8.18 -3.32 -31.25
N ALA A 193 8.59 -2.11 -31.67
CA ALA A 193 7.74 -1.09 -32.28
C ALA A 193 7.43 -1.27 -33.78
N ASP A 194 7.71 -2.45 -34.36
CA ASP A 194 7.63 -2.67 -35.81
C ASP A 194 6.37 -3.47 -36.24
N GLU A 195 5.36 -3.53 -35.38
CA GLU A 195 4.12 -4.27 -35.66
C GLU A 195 3.14 -3.46 -36.52
N LEU A 196 2.75 -4.02 -37.66
CA LEU A 196 1.70 -3.48 -38.52
C LEU A 196 0.37 -3.37 -37.76
N LEU A 197 -0.49 -2.46 -38.20
CA LEU A 197 -1.86 -2.38 -37.70
C LEU A 197 -2.62 -3.67 -38.06
N PRO A 198 -3.43 -4.22 -37.13
CA PRO A 198 -4.26 -5.38 -37.41
C PRO A 198 -5.35 -5.03 -38.45
N ALA A 199 -5.85 -6.05 -39.14
CA ALA A 199 -6.95 -5.85 -40.09
C ALA A 199 -8.26 -5.61 -39.33
N PRO A 200 -9.19 -4.76 -39.81
CA PRO A 200 -10.43 -4.46 -39.09
C PRO A 200 -11.35 -5.67 -38.84
N ASP A 201 -11.21 -6.72 -39.64
CA ASP A 201 -11.94 -7.98 -39.57
C ASP A 201 -11.25 -9.06 -38.71
N GLU A 202 -10.08 -8.76 -38.16
CA GLU A 202 -9.35 -9.68 -37.27
C GLU A 202 -10.11 -9.90 -35.95
N PRO A 203 -10.24 -11.15 -35.47
CA PRO A 203 -10.95 -11.45 -34.23
C PRO A 203 -10.14 -11.01 -33.00
N LEU A 204 -10.24 -9.72 -32.67
CA LEU A 204 -9.59 -9.12 -31.51
C LEU A 204 -10.57 -8.97 -30.34
N PRO A 205 -10.09 -9.04 -29.08
CA PRO A 205 -10.93 -8.82 -27.89
C PRO A 205 -11.58 -7.43 -27.93
N GLU A 206 -12.72 -7.29 -27.25
CA GLU A 206 -13.41 -6.00 -27.17
C GLU A 206 -12.65 -5.03 -26.25
N LEU A 207 -12.61 -3.75 -26.66
CA LEU A 207 -12.12 -2.66 -25.84
C LEU A 207 -13.29 -2.04 -25.08
N ASP A 208 -13.15 -1.94 -23.76
CA ASP A 208 -14.15 -1.23 -22.94
C ASP A 208 -14.09 0.27 -23.23
N LEU A 209 -15.18 0.77 -23.82
CA LEU A 209 -15.39 2.18 -24.11
C LEU A 209 -16.59 2.73 -23.36
N SER A 210 -17.10 2.05 -22.32
CA SER A 210 -18.33 2.41 -21.61
C SER A 210 -18.23 3.71 -20.79
N TYR A 211 -17.02 4.23 -20.61
CA TYR A 211 -16.71 5.42 -19.83
C TYR A 211 -17.29 6.72 -20.41
N SER A 212 -17.55 7.68 -19.54
CA SER A 212 -17.91 9.06 -19.87
C SER A 212 -16.94 10.05 -19.22
N PRO A 213 -16.62 11.18 -19.89
CA PRO A 213 -15.88 12.29 -19.27
C PRO A 213 -16.58 12.88 -18.03
N SER A 214 -17.89 12.66 -17.90
CA SER A 214 -18.71 13.14 -16.79
C SER A 214 -18.89 12.10 -15.67
N ASP A 215 -18.25 10.93 -15.76
CA ASP A 215 -18.38 9.90 -14.73
C ASP A 215 -17.85 10.41 -13.39
N LEU A 216 -18.64 10.18 -12.35
CA LEU A 216 -18.26 10.48 -10.97
C LEU A 216 -17.25 9.45 -10.48
N LEU A 217 -16.22 9.93 -9.78
CA LEU A 217 -15.29 9.06 -9.07
C LEU A 217 -15.76 8.91 -7.62
N HIS A 218 -15.99 7.68 -7.18
CA HIS A 218 -16.34 7.41 -5.79
C HIS A 218 -15.16 7.76 -4.87
N MET A 219 -15.41 8.46 -3.76
CA MET A 219 -14.31 8.97 -2.92
C MET A 219 -13.38 7.89 -2.37
N SER A 220 -13.81 6.64 -2.24
CA SER A 220 -13.02 5.56 -1.61
C SER A 220 -11.75 5.26 -2.40
N TYR A 221 -11.78 5.50 -3.70
CA TYR A 221 -10.61 5.39 -4.56
C TYR A 221 -9.57 6.45 -4.20
N LEU A 222 -10.01 7.67 -3.91
CA LEU A 222 -9.13 8.76 -3.49
C LEU A 222 -8.70 8.62 -2.02
N ASP A 223 -9.57 8.09 -1.15
CA ASP A 223 -9.26 7.83 0.25
C ASP A 223 -8.05 6.89 0.40
N GLY A 224 -7.98 5.84 -0.43
CA GLY A 224 -6.81 4.96 -0.50
C GLY A 224 -5.51 5.62 -0.96
N HIS A 225 -5.57 6.83 -1.54
CA HIS A 225 -4.40 7.66 -1.92
C HIS A 225 -4.07 8.75 -0.89
N GLU A 226 -4.80 8.80 0.22
CA GLU A 226 -4.48 9.62 1.39
C GLU A 226 -4.26 11.10 0.99
N GLU A 227 -3.07 11.68 1.26
CA GLU A 227 -2.79 13.10 0.95
C GLU A 227 -2.88 13.42 -0.55
N LEU A 228 -2.48 12.47 -1.42
CA LEU A 228 -2.55 12.65 -2.88
C LEU A 228 -4.00 12.60 -3.36
N GLY A 229 -4.82 11.72 -2.78
CA GLY A 229 -6.24 11.66 -3.07
C GLY A 229 -6.98 12.92 -2.64
N ALA A 230 -6.64 13.48 -1.48
CA ALA A 230 -7.15 14.77 -1.02
C ALA A 230 -6.76 15.92 -1.95
N LEU A 231 -5.53 15.93 -2.49
CA LEU A 231 -5.11 16.90 -3.50
C LEU A 231 -5.92 16.76 -4.80
N ILE A 232 -6.02 15.54 -5.34
CA ILE A 232 -6.84 15.28 -6.53
C ILE A 232 -8.27 15.77 -6.31
N ALA A 233 -8.82 15.57 -5.10
CA ALA A 233 -10.17 15.96 -4.77
C ALA A 233 -10.41 17.48 -4.69
N THR A 234 -9.38 18.25 -4.35
CA THR A 234 -9.52 19.68 -4.01
C THR A 234 -8.93 20.63 -5.04
N LEU A 235 -8.03 20.14 -5.89
CA LEU A 235 -7.40 20.95 -6.93
C LEU A 235 -8.40 21.39 -8.01
N PRO A 236 -8.16 22.52 -8.69
CA PRO A 236 -8.98 22.95 -9.82
C PRO A 236 -9.00 21.88 -10.91
N TYR A 237 -10.17 21.72 -11.56
CA TYR A 237 -10.38 20.74 -12.64
C TYR A 237 -9.28 20.76 -13.71
N GLU A 238 -8.86 21.95 -14.16
CA GLU A 238 -7.81 22.12 -15.17
C GLU A 238 -6.47 21.50 -14.73
N ARG A 239 -6.12 21.60 -13.44
CA ARG A 239 -4.91 20.98 -12.89
C ARG A 239 -5.00 19.47 -12.87
N VAL A 240 -6.16 18.91 -12.56
CA VAL A 240 -6.39 17.47 -12.62
C VAL A 240 -6.31 16.96 -14.05
N VAL A 241 -6.83 17.72 -15.04
CA VAL A 241 -6.67 17.39 -16.47
C VAL A 241 -5.20 17.38 -16.90
N GLU A 242 -4.44 18.41 -16.54
CA GLU A 242 -3.00 18.47 -16.84
C GLU A 242 -2.24 17.29 -16.20
N ALA A 243 -2.55 16.96 -14.95
CA ALA A 243 -1.96 15.81 -14.27
C ALA A 243 -2.37 14.50 -14.95
N ALA A 244 -3.62 14.37 -15.40
CA ALA A 244 -4.13 13.19 -16.11
C ALA A 244 -3.32 12.94 -17.38
N GLN A 245 -3.08 14.00 -18.16
CA GLN A 245 -2.29 13.96 -19.39
C GLN A 245 -0.87 13.47 -19.13
N LYS A 246 -0.19 14.05 -18.12
CA LYS A 246 1.18 13.67 -17.78
C LYS A 246 1.28 12.24 -17.24
N GLN A 247 0.36 11.84 -16.35
CA GLN A 247 0.34 10.48 -15.80
C GLN A 247 0.06 9.44 -16.88
N LEU A 248 -0.87 9.71 -17.79
CA LEU A 248 -1.16 8.81 -18.91
C LEU A 248 0.02 8.70 -19.88
N ARG A 249 0.72 9.83 -20.13
CA ARG A 249 1.96 9.84 -20.92
C ARG A 249 3.05 9.00 -20.28
N ARG A 250 3.28 9.15 -18.97
CA ARG A 250 4.26 8.35 -18.22
C ARG A 250 3.91 6.87 -18.28
N LEU A 251 2.64 6.52 -18.07
CA LEU A 251 2.16 5.14 -18.20
C LEU A 251 2.46 4.57 -19.59
N ALA A 252 2.18 5.31 -20.66
CA ALA A 252 2.49 4.88 -22.03
C ALA A 252 4.01 4.67 -22.25
N VAL A 253 4.86 5.51 -21.66
CA VAL A 253 6.33 5.36 -21.75
C VAL A 253 6.82 4.15 -20.95
N GLU A 254 6.35 4.00 -19.72
CA GLU A 254 6.73 2.91 -18.80
C GLU A 254 6.30 1.53 -19.31
N THR A 255 5.20 1.49 -20.05
CA THR A 255 4.66 0.28 -20.68
C THR A 255 5.22 0.03 -22.09
N GLY A 256 5.86 1.03 -22.69
CA GLY A 256 6.32 0.99 -24.08
C GLY A 256 5.20 1.18 -25.12
N LEU A 257 3.96 1.43 -24.70
CA LEU A 257 2.83 1.71 -25.60
C LEU A 257 3.03 3.01 -26.39
N ASN A 258 3.86 3.92 -25.89
CA ASN A 258 4.23 5.15 -26.60
C ASN A 258 4.98 4.89 -27.92
N HIS A 259 5.51 3.69 -28.16
CA HIS A 259 6.14 3.36 -29.43
C HIS A 259 5.13 3.11 -30.57
N TYR A 260 3.86 2.89 -30.25
CA TYR A 260 2.83 2.79 -31.28
C TYR A 260 2.42 4.20 -31.74
N PRO A 261 2.53 4.53 -33.03
CA PRO A 261 2.28 5.88 -33.52
C PRO A 261 0.83 6.31 -33.30
N GLU A 262 -0.13 5.38 -33.27
CA GLU A 262 -1.53 5.67 -33.00
C GLU A 262 -1.73 6.16 -31.55
N VAL A 263 -1.05 5.52 -30.59
CA VAL A 263 -1.07 5.90 -29.17
C VAL A 263 -0.38 7.25 -28.98
N GLU A 264 0.81 7.42 -29.55
CA GLU A 264 1.57 8.66 -29.45
C GLU A 264 0.80 9.86 -30.03
N ALA A 265 0.21 9.69 -31.22
CA ALA A 265 -0.58 10.74 -31.87
C ALA A 265 -1.81 11.13 -31.05
N ALA A 266 -2.51 10.15 -30.46
CA ALA A 266 -3.69 10.40 -29.65
C ALA A 266 -3.38 11.13 -28.34
N LEU A 267 -2.30 10.74 -27.65
CA LEU A 267 -1.84 11.44 -26.45
C LEU A 267 -1.42 12.88 -26.78
N ASN A 268 -0.69 13.08 -27.90
CA ASN A 268 -0.31 14.42 -28.37
C ASN A 268 -1.52 15.30 -28.69
N ALA A 269 -2.58 14.72 -29.28
CA ALA A 269 -3.81 15.45 -29.56
C ALA A 269 -4.56 15.80 -28.27
N TRP A 270 -4.66 14.86 -27.34
CA TRP A 270 -5.31 15.09 -26.05
C TRP A 270 -4.63 16.19 -25.23
N GLU A 271 -3.29 16.22 -25.20
CA GLU A 271 -2.51 17.28 -24.56
C GLU A 271 -2.71 18.68 -25.17
N ARG A 272 -3.08 18.76 -26.45
CA ARG A 272 -3.46 20.03 -27.11
C ARG A 272 -4.91 20.44 -26.86
N GLY A 273 -5.69 19.65 -26.12
CA GLY A 273 -7.13 19.84 -25.93
C GLY A 273 -7.97 19.36 -27.12
N GLU A 274 -7.35 18.64 -28.07
CA GLU A 274 -8.00 18.05 -29.25
C GLU A 274 -8.32 16.58 -28.98
N ALA A 275 -8.99 16.28 -27.86
CA ALA A 275 -9.33 14.90 -27.51
C ALA A 275 -10.02 14.21 -28.71
N PRO A 276 -9.50 13.07 -29.19
CA PRO A 276 -10.07 12.41 -30.36
C PRO A 276 -11.53 12.03 -30.07
N PRO A 277 -12.43 12.13 -31.07
CA PRO A 277 -13.81 11.70 -30.90
C PRO A 277 -13.84 10.24 -30.45
N ARG A 278 -14.92 9.85 -29.78
CA ARG A 278 -15.08 8.46 -29.33
C ARG A 278 -14.92 7.52 -30.53
N PRO A 279 -13.96 6.58 -30.48
CA PRO A 279 -13.62 5.74 -31.62
C PRO A 279 -14.73 4.73 -31.87
N ASP A 280 -14.91 4.36 -33.14
CA ASP A 280 -15.58 3.12 -33.48
C ASP A 280 -14.60 1.93 -33.41
N GLN A 281 -15.11 0.72 -33.65
CA GLN A 281 -14.29 -0.51 -33.56
C GLN A 281 -13.22 -0.62 -34.66
N THR A 282 -13.26 0.25 -35.68
CA THR A 282 -12.33 0.29 -36.82
C THR A 282 -11.33 1.43 -36.75
N ASP A 283 -11.44 2.30 -35.74
CA ASP A 283 -10.50 3.38 -35.48
C ASP A 283 -9.08 2.82 -35.26
N PRO A 284 -8.03 3.42 -35.87
CA PRO A 284 -6.66 2.91 -35.75
C PRO A 284 -6.17 2.77 -34.31
N LEU A 285 -6.53 3.69 -33.41
CA LEU A 285 -6.16 3.60 -32.00
C LEU A 285 -6.91 2.47 -31.30
N ALA A 286 -8.22 2.33 -31.55
CA ALA A 286 -9.01 1.24 -30.98
C ALA A 286 -8.50 -0.13 -31.45
N LEU A 287 -8.21 -0.29 -32.74
CA LEU A 287 -7.61 -1.49 -33.30
C LEU A 287 -6.25 -1.81 -32.67
N ARG A 288 -5.39 -0.81 -32.52
CA ARG A 288 -4.09 -0.98 -31.88
C ARG A 288 -4.21 -1.44 -30.43
N LEU A 289 -5.05 -0.79 -29.63
CA LEU A 289 -5.25 -1.18 -28.23
C LEU A 289 -5.84 -2.59 -28.11
N ARG A 290 -6.78 -2.97 -28.98
CA ARG A 290 -7.33 -4.33 -29.03
C ARG A 290 -6.28 -5.38 -29.40
N ALA A 291 -5.35 -5.07 -30.30
CA ALA A 291 -4.20 -5.94 -30.60
C ALA A 291 -3.27 -6.11 -29.39
N VAL A 292 -3.00 -5.02 -28.66
CA VAL A 292 -2.24 -5.08 -27.40
C VAL A 292 -2.95 -5.95 -26.36
N LEU A 293 -4.28 -5.86 -26.24
CA LEU A 293 -5.05 -6.75 -25.35
C LEU A 293 -4.89 -8.23 -25.75
N ALA A 294 -4.96 -8.55 -27.05
CA ALA A 294 -4.76 -9.92 -27.54
C ALA A 294 -3.33 -10.43 -27.26
N GLN A 295 -2.32 -9.57 -27.43
CA GLN A 295 -0.93 -9.88 -27.10
C GLN A 295 -0.76 -10.13 -25.61
N ALA A 296 -1.33 -9.26 -24.77
CA ALA A 296 -1.28 -9.38 -23.32
C ALA A 296 -1.97 -10.66 -22.82
N ASP A 297 -3.11 -11.04 -23.41
CA ASP A 297 -3.78 -12.30 -23.08
C ASP A 297 -2.93 -13.52 -23.47
N THR A 298 -2.26 -13.45 -24.63
CA THR A 298 -1.38 -14.53 -25.12
C THR A 298 -0.15 -14.71 -24.22
N SER A 299 0.46 -13.61 -23.76
CA SER A 299 1.61 -13.64 -22.86
C SER A 299 1.22 -13.77 -21.38
N ARG A 300 -0.07 -13.69 -21.04
CA ARG A 300 -0.61 -13.60 -19.67
C ARG A 300 -0.07 -12.39 -18.89
N ASP A 301 0.18 -11.30 -19.60
CA ASP A 301 0.69 -10.05 -19.05
C ASP A 301 -0.47 -9.14 -18.60
N ARG A 302 -0.92 -9.33 -17.35
CA ARG A 302 -2.02 -8.54 -16.79
C ARG A 302 -1.72 -7.05 -16.75
N THR A 303 -0.47 -6.67 -16.53
CA THR A 303 -0.12 -5.25 -16.38
C THR A 303 -0.15 -4.53 -17.72
N LEU A 304 0.33 -5.17 -18.81
CA LEU A 304 0.19 -4.62 -20.16
C LEU A 304 -1.29 -4.51 -20.56
N ARG A 305 -2.09 -5.52 -20.23
CA ARG A 305 -3.53 -5.50 -20.47
C ARG A 305 -4.18 -4.29 -19.80
N TRP A 306 -3.94 -4.12 -18.49
CA TRP A 306 -4.48 -2.99 -17.74
C TRP A 306 -3.99 -1.66 -18.28
N ALA A 307 -2.71 -1.54 -18.65
CA ALA A 307 -2.19 -0.33 -19.24
C ALA A 307 -2.96 0.07 -20.51
N ALA A 308 -3.21 -0.86 -21.43
CA ALA A 308 -3.97 -0.59 -22.65
C ALA A 308 -5.42 -0.15 -22.34
N GLU A 309 -6.08 -0.79 -21.39
CA GLU A 309 -7.41 -0.39 -20.90
C GLU A 309 -7.38 1.02 -20.28
N LYS A 310 -6.33 1.35 -19.52
CA LYS A 310 -6.18 2.69 -18.91
C LYS A 310 -5.84 3.77 -19.91
N ILE A 311 -5.10 3.48 -20.99
CA ILE A 311 -4.92 4.43 -22.10
C ILE A 311 -6.28 4.81 -22.70
N ALA A 312 -7.15 3.84 -22.97
CA ALA A 312 -8.49 4.10 -23.48
C ALA A 312 -9.34 4.92 -22.48
N LEU A 313 -9.40 4.46 -21.23
CA LEU A 313 -10.10 5.16 -20.14
C LEU A 313 -9.59 6.59 -19.98
N GLY A 314 -8.28 6.81 -20.08
CA GLY A 314 -7.68 8.11 -19.83
C GLY A 314 -8.01 9.14 -20.91
N ILE A 315 -8.08 8.72 -22.18
CA ILE A 315 -8.39 9.61 -23.31
C ILE A 315 -9.89 9.95 -23.36
N TRP A 316 -10.77 8.97 -23.11
CA TRP A 316 -12.22 9.12 -23.31
C TRP A 316 -13.06 9.19 -22.02
N GLY A 317 -12.46 8.94 -20.86
CA GLY A 317 -13.13 8.94 -19.57
C GLY A 317 -12.92 10.22 -18.76
N SER A 318 -13.35 10.17 -17.50
CA SER A 318 -13.21 11.27 -16.54
C SER A 318 -11.73 11.54 -16.20
N PRO A 319 -11.26 12.80 -16.23
CA PRO A 319 -9.88 13.14 -15.85
C PRO A 319 -9.51 12.72 -14.42
N TYR A 320 -10.45 12.79 -13.47
CA TYR A 320 -10.21 12.35 -12.09
C TYR A 320 -9.95 10.86 -12.03
N ARG A 321 -10.77 10.08 -12.75
CA ARG A 321 -10.59 8.62 -12.84
C ARG A 321 -9.31 8.28 -13.59
N SER A 322 -8.98 9.02 -14.65
CA SER A 322 -7.74 8.87 -15.42
C SER A 322 -6.49 9.03 -14.56
N VAL A 323 -6.40 10.12 -13.78
CA VAL A 323 -5.25 10.34 -12.86
C VAL A 323 -5.12 9.20 -11.86
N TYR A 324 -6.21 8.86 -11.17
CA TYR A 324 -6.23 7.82 -10.15
C TYR A 324 -5.81 6.46 -10.72
N GLU A 325 -6.47 6.01 -11.79
CA GLU A 325 -6.21 4.68 -12.36
C GLU A 325 -4.83 4.61 -13.02
N SER A 326 -4.35 5.70 -13.62
CA SER A 326 -3.00 5.74 -14.17
C SER A 326 -1.98 5.62 -13.04
N ALA A 327 -2.11 6.38 -11.95
CA ALA A 327 -1.21 6.31 -10.81
C ALA A 327 -1.18 4.90 -10.18
N GLU A 328 -2.34 4.29 -10.00
CA GLU A 328 -2.45 2.91 -9.50
C GLU A 328 -1.77 1.89 -10.40
N ILE A 329 -1.90 2.01 -11.72
CA ILE A 329 -1.19 1.10 -12.61
C ILE A 329 0.31 1.38 -12.60
N ARG A 330 0.73 2.65 -12.53
CA ARG A 330 2.14 3.05 -12.50
C ARG A 330 2.91 2.55 -11.28
N ASN A 331 2.25 2.27 -10.15
CA ASN A 331 2.90 1.64 -8.99
C ASN A 331 3.51 0.26 -9.32
N HIS A 332 3.06 -0.39 -10.40
CA HIS A 332 3.64 -1.65 -10.88
C HIS A 332 4.87 -1.40 -11.77
N PHE A 333 5.15 -0.17 -12.20
CA PHE A 333 6.21 0.17 -13.15
C PHE A 333 7.33 1.02 -12.56
N THR A 334 7.04 1.80 -11.53
CA THR A 334 8.01 2.68 -10.90
C THR A 334 7.70 2.86 -9.42
N LEU A 335 8.75 2.90 -8.60
CA LEU A 335 8.66 3.20 -7.17
C LEU A 335 8.46 4.71 -6.91
N ASP A 336 8.74 5.56 -7.91
CA ASP A 336 8.67 7.01 -7.79
C ASP A 336 7.27 7.57 -8.16
N TRP A 337 6.28 6.69 -8.38
CA TRP A 337 4.96 7.07 -8.88
C TRP A 337 4.28 8.16 -8.04
N ARG A 338 4.43 8.12 -6.70
CA ARG A 338 3.87 9.15 -5.78
C ARG A 338 4.54 10.51 -5.97
N ALA A 339 5.86 10.52 -6.09
CA ALA A 339 6.64 11.75 -6.31
C ALA A 339 6.30 12.36 -7.68
N ASP A 340 6.21 11.51 -8.71
CA ASP A 340 5.79 11.92 -10.05
C ASP A 340 4.36 12.47 -10.07
N LEU A 341 3.41 11.80 -9.41
CA LEU A 341 2.03 12.27 -9.31
C LEU A 341 1.96 13.62 -8.59
N HIS A 342 2.67 13.78 -7.48
CA HIS A 342 2.74 15.04 -6.76
C HIS A 342 3.30 16.18 -7.63
N ALA A 343 4.36 15.89 -8.40
CA ALA A 343 4.94 16.83 -9.34
C ALA A 343 3.98 17.19 -10.49
N ASP A 344 3.25 16.21 -11.01
CA ASP A 344 2.30 16.40 -12.10
C ASP A 344 1.07 17.20 -11.65
N LEU A 345 0.67 17.07 -10.37
CA LEU A 345 -0.32 17.91 -9.69
C LEU A 345 0.19 19.33 -9.37
N GLY A 346 1.47 19.61 -9.62
CA GLY A 346 2.08 20.94 -9.49
C GLY A 346 2.83 21.20 -8.18
N ASN A 347 3.17 20.15 -7.42
CA ASN A 347 3.84 20.24 -6.11
C ASN A 347 3.17 21.20 -5.09
N PRO A 348 1.83 21.21 -4.95
CA PRO A 348 1.22 21.99 -3.89
C PRO A 348 1.62 21.41 -2.52
N PRO A 349 1.57 22.20 -1.42
CA PRO A 349 1.71 21.65 -0.08
C PRO A 349 0.73 20.49 0.14
N LEU A 350 1.23 19.37 0.66
CA LEU A 350 0.40 18.20 0.91
C LEU A 350 -0.55 18.47 2.09
N PRO A 351 -1.86 18.24 1.94
CA PRO A 351 -2.82 18.34 3.04
C PRO A 351 -2.59 17.22 4.05
N PRO A 352 -3.21 17.27 5.26
CA PRO A 352 -3.29 16.10 6.11
C PRO A 352 -4.04 14.96 5.40
N ILE A 353 -3.85 13.74 5.88
CA ILE A 353 -4.60 12.58 5.41
C ILE A 353 -6.10 12.86 5.63
N PRO A 354 -6.95 12.69 4.61
CA PRO A 354 -8.36 13.01 4.70
C PRO A 354 -9.04 12.11 5.72
N ASP A 355 -9.91 12.71 6.54
CA ASP A 355 -10.81 11.99 7.44
C ASP A 355 -12.25 12.05 6.91
N ASP A 356 -13.17 11.35 7.58
CA ASP A 356 -14.59 11.36 7.22
C ASP A 356 -15.18 12.78 7.13
N ARG A 357 -14.68 13.72 7.93
CA ARG A 357 -15.14 15.12 7.93
C ARG A 357 -14.66 15.86 6.69
N PHE A 358 -13.42 15.63 6.25
CA PHE A 358 -12.91 16.14 4.99
C PHE A 358 -13.82 15.72 3.83
N TRP A 359 -14.14 14.42 3.73
CA TRP A 359 -15.01 13.90 2.68
C TRP A 359 -16.45 14.44 2.77
N GLY A 360 -16.97 14.62 3.98
CA GLY A 360 -18.29 15.21 4.21
C GLY A 360 -18.40 16.69 3.85
N ALA A 361 -17.30 17.44 3.96
CA ALA A 361 -17.23 18.87 3.60
C ALA A 361 -16.80 19.11 2.13
N LEU A 362 -16.37 18.07 1.42
CA LEU A 362 -15.86 18.18 0.06
C LEU A 362 -16.93 18.74 -0.89
N SER A 363 -16.58 19.82 -1.59
CA SER A 363 -17.43 20.47 -2.58
C SER A 363 -16.84 20.31 -3.98
N ASN A 364 -16.77 19.07 -4.47
CA ASN A 364 -16.32 18.74 -5.82
C ASN A 364 -17.40 17.92 -6.55
N PRO A 365 -18.05 18.45 -7.61
CA PRO A 365 -19.14 17.77 -8.29
C PRO A 365 -18.70 16.55 -9.11
N ALA A 366 -17.40 16.34 -9.31
CA ALA A 366 -16.87 15.16 -10.00
C ALA A 366 -16.59 13.98 -9.06
N ILE A 367 -16.76 14.18 -7.75
CA ILE A 367 -16.47 13.17 -6.73
C ILE A 367 -17.74 12.84 -5.98
N ASP A 368 -18.07 11.56 -5.93
CA ASP A 368 -19.19 11.08 -5.12
C ASP A 368 -18.73 10.87 -3.67
N SER A 369 -19.03 11.85 -2.82
CA SER A 369 -18.90 11.81 -1.35
C SER A 369 -20.26 11.92 -0.64
N SER A 370 -21.35 11.63 -1.35
CA SER A 370 -22.72 11.91 -0.91
C SER A 370 -23.09 11.26 0.43
N TRP A 371 -22.60 10.05 0.71
CA TRP A 371 -22.82 9.35 1.97
C TRP A 371 -22.23 10.11 3.17
N TYR A 372 -21.00 10.62 3.04
CA TYR A 372 -20.34 11.40 4.09
C TYR A 372 -20.98 12.78 4.25
N ALA A 373 -21.32 13.43 3.13
CA ALA A 373 -22.02 14.71 3.15
C ALA A 373 -23.35 14.63 3.91
N ALA A 374 -24.06 13.50 3.81
CA ALA A 374 -25.30 13.27 4.57
C ALA A 374 -25.08 13.11 6.09
N GLN A 375 -23.94 12.55 6.51
CA GLN A 375 -23.63 12.34 7.94
C GLN A 375 -23.08 13.58 8.64
N TYR A 376 -22.37 14.44 7.91
CA TYR A 376 -21.72 15.63 8.44
C TYR A 376 -22.41 16.93 8.05
N ALA A 377 -23.60 16.86 7.45
CA ALA A 377 -24.46 18.02 7.27
C ALA A 377 -24.78 18.62 8.66
N PRO A 378 -24.49 19.91 8.92
CA PRO A 378 -24.90 20.52 10.18
C PRO A 378 -26.42 20.40 10.29
N ASP A 379 -26.91 19.96 11.47
CA ASP A 379 -28.33 19.94 11.80
C ASP A 379 -28.97 21.24 11.32
N ARG A 380 -29.72 21.16 10.23
CA ARG A 380 -30.53 22.29 9.73
C ARG A 380 -31.73 22.42 10.66
N ASN A 381 -31.51 23.06 11.81
CA ASN A 381 -32.57 23.62 12.67
C ASN A 381 -33.08 24.94 12.10
#